data_AF-A0A2V2NDJ8-F1
#
_entry.id   AF-A0A2V2NDJ8-F1
#
_cell.length_a   1.000
_cell.length_b   1.000
_cell.length_c   1.000
_cell.angle_alpha   90.00
_cell.angle_beta   90.00
_cell.angle_gamma   90.00
#
_symmetry.space_group_name_H-M   'P 1'
#
loop_
_entity.id
_entity.type
_entity.pdbx_description
1 polymer ?
#
loop_
_entity_poly.entity_id
_entity_poly.type
_entity_poly.pdbx_seq_one_letter_code
_entity_poly.pdbx_strand_id
1 'polypeptide(L)'
;MISPVFRFHLPHLFWFLFGCSVLWKVGRLKPDPVHEQIRVIIDGPGEIGRISRNDARAVINREEGISIDPGGTVELSTSGHGVVIEVPGEGGGRFVAITMQVWNMLEYWPKKKAALFEEVGKTDSG
;
A
#
# COMPACT_ATOMS: atom_id res chain seq x y z
N MET A 1 11.36 -20.52 -28.96
CA MET A 1 11.30 -19.16 -28.40
C MET A 1 10.45 -19.22 -27.14
N ILE A 2 11.09 -19.27 -25.97
CA ILE A 2 10.42 -19.36 -24.67
C ILE A 2 10.93 -18.18 -23.86
N SER A 3 10.08 -17.18 -23.63
CA SER A 3 10.39 -16.03 -22.79
C SER A 3 10.50 -16.49 -21.33
N PRO A 4 11.55 -16.10 -20.60
CA PRO A 4 11.69 -16.51 -19.21
C PRO A 4 10.64 -15.80 -18.33
N VAL A 5 9.84 -16.60 -17.64
CA VAL A 5 9.03 -16.17 -16.50
C VAL A 5 10.01 -15.74 -15.41
N PHE A 6 10.27 -14.44 -15.31
CA PHE A 6 10.96 -13.86 -14.16
C PHE A 6 10.05 -13.99 -12.93
N ARG A 7 10.07 -15.16 -12.29
CA ARG A 7 9.70 -15.32 -10.88
C ARG A 7 10.87 -14.79 -10.06
N PHE A 8 10.87 -13.50 -9.78
CA PHE A 8 11.70 -12.95 -8.71
C PHE A 8 11.15 -13.45 -7.37
N HIS A 9 11.67 -14.58 -6.90
CA HIS A 9 11.55 -14.98 -5.51
C HIS A 9 12.53 -14.08 -4.73
N LEU A 10 12.05 -12.93 -4.27
CA LEU A 10 12.91 -11.88 -3.73
C LEU A 10 12.63 -11.57 -2.24
N PRO A 11 12.80 -12.54 -1.32
CA PRO A 11 12.67 -12.27 0.10
C PRO A 11 13.82 -11.37 0.63
N HIS A 12 14.97 -11.31 -0.06
CA HIS A 12 16.18 -10.67 0.46
C HIS A 12 16.35 -9.19 0.10
N LEU A 13 15.80 -8.70 -1.02
CA LEU A 13 15.85 -7.27 -1.35
C LEU A 13 14.85 -6.45 -0.52
N PHE A 14 13.80 -7.10 -0.02
CA PHE A 14 12.77 -6.46 0.81
C PHE A 14 13.31 -6.06 2.18
N TRP A 15 14.31 -6.81 2.70
CA TRP A 15 14.95 -6.55 3.99
C TRP A 15 15.79 -5.26 4.00
N PHE A 16 16.32 -4.84 2.84
CA PHE A 16 17.24 -3.72 2.73
C PHE A 16 16.56 -2.33 2.65
N LEU A 17 15.34 -2.25 2.13
CA LEU A 17 14.67 -0.96 1.92
C LEU A 17 13.93 -0.44 3.16
N PHE A 18 13.64 -1.31 4.13
CA PHE A 18 12.81 -0.99 5.29
C PHE A 18 13.49 -1.19 6.65
N GLY A 19 14.76 -1.59 6.69
CA GLY A 19 15.57 -1.64 7.91
C GLY A 19 14.99 -2.53 9.01
N CYS A 20 15.38 -3.81 9.09
CA CYS A 20 15.04 -4.74 10.18
C CYS A 20 13.54 -5.00 10.47
N SER A 21 12.59 -4.23 9.94
CA SER A 21 11.15 -4.47 10.12
C SER A 21 10.67 -5.63 9.23
N VAL A 22 10.02 -6.62 9.83
CA VAL A 22 9.39 -7.73 9.10
C VAL A 22 8.08 -7.23 8.49
N LEU A 23 8.08 -6.98 7.18
CA LEU A 23 6.87 -6.63 6.45
C LEU A 23 6.12 -7.89 6.05
N TRP A 24 4.94 -8.10 6.64
CA TRP A 24 4.08 -9.23 6.29
C TRP A 24 3.03 -8.80 5.27
N LYS A 25 2.81 -9.59 4.22
CA LYS A 25 1.74 -9.28 3.26
C LYS A 25 0.39 -9.61 3.91
N VAL A 26 -0.43 -8.58 4.08
CA VAL A 26 -1.73 -8.70 4.75
C VAL A 26 -2.90 -8.40 3.84
N GLY A 27 -2.66 -7.84 2.65
CA GLY A 27 -3.76 -7.38 1.83
C GLY A 27 -3.38 -6.88 0.44
N ARG A 28 -4.29 -6.12 -0.16
CA ARG A 28 -4.16 -5.57 -1.52
C ARG A 28 -4.88 -4.24 -1.65
N LEU A 29 -4.28 -3.36 -2.45
CA LEU A 29 -4.98 -2.21 -3.00
C LEU A 29 -5.69 -2.65 -4.29
N LYS A 30 -7.00 -2.44 -4.34
CA LYS A 30 -7.83 -2.81 -5.48
C LYS A 30 -8.42 -1.55 -6.14
N PRO A 31 -8.30 -1.41 -7.47
CA PRO A 31 -8.96 -0.32 -8.18
C PRO A 31 -10.48 -0.51 -8.19
N ASP A 32 -11.19 0.58 -7.96
CA ASP A 32 -12.63 0.73 -8.16
C ASP A 32 -12.86 1.76 -9.28
N PRO A 33 -13.05 1.28 -10.53
CA PRO A 33 -13.25 2.18 -11.66
C PRO A 33 -14.61 2.88 -11.65
N VAL A 34 -15.58 2.43 -10.85
CA VAL A 34 -16.92 3.05 -10.79
C VAL A 34 -16.88 4.32 -9.98
N HIS A 35 -16.16 4.30 -8.86
CA HIS A 35 -16.03 5.44 -7.95
C HIS A 35 -14.70 6.20 -8.11
N GLU A 36 -13.85 5.80 -9.06
CA GLU A 36 -12.48 6.31 -9.24
C GLU A 36 -11.64 6.29 -7.95
N GLN A 37 -11.78 5.20 -7.18
CA GLN A 37 -11.18 5.05 -5.86
C GLN A 37 -10.33 3.77 -5.78
N ILE A 38 -9.33 3.81 -4.92
CA ILE A 38 -8.54 2.66 -4.51
C ILE A 38 -9.12 2.16 -3.20
N ARG A 39 -9.55 0.90 -3.21
CA ARG A 39 -10.01 0.19 -2.03
C ARG A 39 -8.81 -0.45 -1.34
N VAL A 40 -8.60 -0.11 -0.08
CA VAL A 40 -7.61 -0.73 0.79
C VAL A 40 -8.26 -1.94 1.44
N ILE A 41 -7.80 -3.14 1.06
CA ILE A 41 -8.40 -4.40 1.50
C ILE A 41 -7.35 -5.20 2.27
N ILE A 42 -7.68 -5.61 3.49
CA ILE A 42 -6.94 -6.58 4.29
C ILE A 42 -7.60 -7.96 4.11
N ASP A 43 -6.79 -8.98 3.87
CA ASP A 43 -7.23 -10.37 3.77
C ASP A 43 -7.77 -10.81 5.16
N GLY A 44 -9.09 -10.94 5.28
CA GLY A 44 -9.79 -11.25 6.55
C GLY A 44 -10.81 -10.18 6.94
N PRO A 45 -10.39 -9.02 7.48
CA PRO A 45 -11.27 -7.92 7.89
C PRO A 45 -12.06 -7.29 6.73
N GLY A 46 -11.55 -7.43 5.50
CA GLY A 46 -12.16 -6.86 4.31
C GLY A 46 -11.63 -5.47 4.01
N GLU A 47 -12.52 -4.59 3.54
CA GLU A 47 -12.15 -3.23 3.16
C GLU A 47 -12.05 -2.34 4.38
N ILE A 48 -10.88 -1.73 4.58
CA ILE A 48 -10.57 -0.86 5.73
C ILE A 48 -10.53 0.62 5.37
N GLY A 49 -10.46 0.96 4.08
CA GLY A 49 -10.52 2.35 3.67
C GLY A 49 -10.48 2.57 2.18
N ARG A 50 -10.72 3.82 1.78
CA ARG A 50 -10.83 4.28 0.40
C ARG A 50 -10.00 5.53 0.15
N ILE A 51 -9.22 5.50 -0.92
CA ILE A 51 -8.36 6.61 -1.35
C ILE A 51 -8.81 7.01 -2.75
N SER A 52 -9.06 8.29 -3.03
CA SER A 52 -9.34 8.74 -4.39
C SER A 52 -8.14 8.46 -5.32
N ARG A 53 -8.40 8.19 -6.60
CA ARG A 53 -7.32 8.03 -7.59
C ARG A 53 -6.44 9.28 -7.69
N ASN A 54 -7.03 10.47 -7.57
CA ASN A 54 -6.29 11.73 -7.59
C ASN A 54 -5.43 11.88 -6.35
N ASP A 55 -5.98 11.56 -5.19
CA ASP A 55 -5.27 11.60 -3.90
C ASP A 55 -4.06 10.65 -3.91
N ALA A 56 -4.23 9.42 -4.42
CA ALA A 56 -3.11 8.52 -4.56
C ALA A 56 -2.05 9.00 -5.56
N ARG A 57 -2.43 9.77 -6.59
CA ARG A 57 -1.47 10.43 -7.48
C ARG A 57 -0.73 11.55 -6.75
N ALA A 58 -1.43 12.35 -5.96
CA ALA A 58 -0.88 13.41 -5.13
C ALA A 58 0.17 12.86 -4.15
N VAL A 59 -0.13 11.76 -3.46
CA VAL A 59 0.83 11.08 -2.55
C VAL A 59 2.11 10.67 -3.28
N ILE A 60 1.99 10.07 -4.47
CA ILE A 60 3.17 9.67 -5.26
C ILE A 60 3.98 10.89 -5.70
N ASN A 61 3.32 12.03 -5.92
CA ASN A 61 3.94 13.31 -6.22
C ASN A 61 4.48 14.05 -4.98
N ARG A 62 4.47 13.40 -3.80
CA ARG A 62 4.92 13.94 -2.51
C ARG A 62 4.04 15.07 -1.95
N GLU A 63 2.75 15.07 -2.28
CA GLU A 63 1.80 15.90 -1.57
C GLU A 63 1.47 15.26 -0.21
N GLU A 64 1.46 16.10 0.83
CA GLU A 64 1.24 15.70 2.21
C GLU A 64 -0.20 16.03 2.65
N GLY A 65 -0.65 15.45 3.78
CA GLY A 65 -1.98 15.73 4.35
C GLY A 65 -3.14 15.04 3.64
N ILE A 66 -2.86 14.01 2.84
CA ILE A 66 -3.89 13.23 2.15
C ILE A 66 -4.55 12.26 3.15
N SER A 67 -5.88 12.32 3.22
CA SER A 67 -6.67 11.52 4.16
C SER A 67 -7.29 10.30 3.47
N ILE A 68 -7.54 9.25 4.24
CA ILE A 68 -8.29 8.06 3.81
C ILE A 68 -9.65 8.03 4.49
N ASP A 69 -10.71 7.65 3.76
CA ASP A 69 -12.07 7.46 4.28
C ASP A 69 -12.25 6.02 4.81
N PRO A 70 -12.88 5.76 5.98
CA PRO A 70 -13.62 6.69 6.86
C PRO A 70 -12.78 7.43 7.92
N GLY A 71 -11.46 7.27 7.89
CA GLY A 71 -10.53 7.97 8.77
C GLY A 71 -9.12 7.40 8.63
N GLY A 72 -8.11 8.26 8.71
CA GLY A 72 -6.70 7.91 8.62
C GLY A 72 -5.90 8.81 7.69
N THR A 73 -4.64 8.48 7.49
CA THR A 73 -3.70 9.23 6.64
C THR A 73 -3.05 8.33 5.61
N VAL A 74 -2.67 8.92 4.47
CA VAL A 74 -1.84 8.27 3.48
C VAL A 74 -0.72 9.21 3.05
N GLU A 75 0.52 8.73 3.15
CA GLU A 75 1.72 9.53 2.91
C GLU A 75 2.77 8.71 2.16
N LEU A 76 3.70 9.40 1.51
CA LEU A 76 4.85 8.74 0.91
C LEU A 76 5.94 8.58 1.98
N SER A 77 6.55 7.40 2.06
CA SER A 77 7.68 7.16 2.95
C SER A 77 8.82 8.14 2.65
N THR A 78 9.63 8.47 3.66
CA THR A 78 10.82 9.35 3.49
C THR A 78 11.78 8.82 2.41
N SER A 79 11.87 7.51 2.25
CA SER A 79 12.66 6.85 1.20
C SER A 79 12.04 6.94 -0.20
N GLY A 80 10.76 7.30 -0.32
CA GLY A 80 10.00 7.34 -1.57
C GLY A 80 9.59 5.96 -2.10
N HIS A 81 9.95 4.88 -1.42
CA HIS A 81 9.75 3.51 -1.90
C HIS A 81 8.47 2.85 -1.38
N GLY A 82 7.84 3.40 -0.34
CA GLY A 82 6.57 2.94 0.20
C GLY A 82 5.54 4.05 0.25
N VAL A 83 4.28 3.72 0.00
CA VAL A 83 3.11 4.51 0.37
C VAL A 83 2.62 3.96 1.70
N VAL A 84 2.73 4.77 2.74
CA VAL A 84 2.32 4.45 4.11
C VAL A 84 0.86 4.83 4.27
N ILE A 85 0.06 3.91 4.78
CA ILE A 85 -1.37 4.08 5.05
C ILE A 85 -1.57 3.79 6.53
N GLU A 86 -2.02 4.78 7.28
CA GLU A 86 -2.32 4.66 8.70
C GLU A 86 -3.83 4.80 8.89
N VAL A 87 -4.46 3.75 9.40
CA VAL A 87 -5.91 3.73 9.66
C VAL A 87 -6.12 3.61 11.18
N PRO A 88 -6.77 4.58 11.83
CA PRO A 88 -7.16 4.47 13.24
C PRO A 88 -8.40 3.58 13.40
N GLY A 89 -8.48 2.79 14.48
CA GLY A 89 -9.67 2.02 14.86
C GLY A 89 -9.44 0.53 15.08
N GLU A 90 -10.51 -0.23 15.24
CA GLU A 90 -10.48 -1.68 15.45
C GLU A 90 -10.12 -2.39 14.13
N GLY A 91 -8.95 -3.04 14.08
CA GLY A 91 -8.33 -3.52 12.83
C GLY A 91 -7.49 -2.46 12.11
N GLY A 92 -7.34 -1.29 12.73
CA GLY A 92 -6.45 -0.22 12.31
C GLY A 92 -4.97 -0.56 12.58
N GLY A 93 -4.10 0.00 11.76
CA GLY A 93 -2.68 -0.31 11.80
C GLY A 93 -1.90 0.51 10.78
N ARG A 94 -0.59 0.30 10.76
CA ARG A 94 0.31 0.92 9.81
C ARG A 94 0.59 -0.05 8.67
N PHE A 95 0.12 0.31 7.50
CA PHE A 95 0.27 -0.49 6.30
C PHE A 95 1.17 0.21 5.29
N VAL A 96 1.86 -0.57 4.47
CA VAL A 96 2.76 -0.08 3.44
C VAL A 96 2.42 -0.76 2.13
N ALA A 97 2.22 0.04 1.08
CA ALA A 97 2.18 -0.43 -0.29
C ALA A 97 3.45 0.01 -1.02
N ILE A 98 3.98 -0.81 -1.91
CA ILE A 98 5.20 -0.44 -2.66
C ILE A 98 4.85 0.66 -3.66
N THR A 99 5.52 1.82 -3.60
CA THR A 99 5.22 2.99 -4.46
C THR A 99 5.17 2.63 -5.94
N MET A 100 6.11 1.81 -6.42
CA MET A 100 6.15 1.36 -7.81
C MET A 100 4.93 0.53 -8.21
N GLN A 101 4.36 -0.25 -7.28
CA GLN A 101 3.13 -1.00 -7.54
C GLN A 101 1.91 -0.08 -7.57
N VAL A 102 1.85 0.92 -6.70
CA VAL A 102 0.80 1.94 -6.71
C VAL A 102 0.86 2.76 -8.00
N TRP A 103 2.06 3.19 -8.42
CA TRP A 103 2.28 3.89 -9.68
C TRP A 103 1.80 3.06 -10.88
N ASN A 104 2.22 1.80 -10.97
CA ASN A 104 1.75 0.88 -12.02
C ASN A 104 0.23 0.67 -11.99
N MET A 105 -0.38 0.67 -10.80
CA MET A 105 -1.83 0.59 -10.65
C MET A 105 -2.53 1.82 -11.24
N LEU A 106 -2.01 3.02 -11.01
CA LEU A 106 -2.56 4.27 -11.54
C LEU A 106 -2.35 4.41 -13.05
N GLU A 107 -1.21 3.94 -13.56
CA GLU A 107 -0.84 4.01 -14.97
C GLU A 107 -1.67 3.04 -15.84
N TYR A 108 -1.76 1.78 -15.41
CA TYR A 108 -2.49 0.73 -16.13
C TYR A 108 -3.92 0.54 -15.59
N TRP A 109 -4.50 1.59 -15.02
CA TRP A 109 -5.81 1.58 -14.39
C TRP A 109 -6.91 1.09 -15.36
N PRO A 110 -7.88 0.25 -14.92
CA PRO A 110 -8.04 -0.41 -13.62
C PRO A 110 -7.54 -1.87 -13.59
N LYS A 111 -6.54 -2.23 -14.42
CA LYS A 111 -6.15 -3.64 -14.64
C LYS A 111 -5.19 -4.19 -13.59
N LYS A 112 -4.39 -3.32 -12.97
CA LYS A 112 -3.33 -3.68 -12.02
C LYS A 112 -3.78 -3.47 -10.58
N LYS A 113 -3.08 -4.10 -9.64
CA LYS A 113 -3.31 -4.05 -8.19
C LYS A 113 -1.96 -3.88 -7.49
N ALA A 114 -1.96 -3.32 -6.29
CA ALA A 114 -0.78 -3.29 -5.45
C ALA A 114 -0.93 -4.23 -4.25
N ALA A 115 0.18 -4.79 -3.78
CA ALA A 115 0.20 -5.55 -2.53
C ALA A 115 0.24 -4.57 -1.35
N LEU A 116 -0.46 -4.95 -0.28
CA LEU A 116 -0.45 -4.24 1.00
C LEU A 116 0.29 -5.08 2.02
N PHE A 117 1.20 -4.45 2.73
CA PHE A 117 2.02 -5.05 3.77
C PHE A 117 1.70 -4.37 5.10
N GLU A 118 1.81 -5.11 6.20
CA GLU A 118 1.72 -4.57 7.55
C GLU A 118 3.13 -4.47 8.13
N GLU A 119 3.43 -3.35 8.77
CA GLU A 119 4.66 -3.18 9.52
C GLU A 119 4.47 -3.76 10.93
N VAL A 120 4.87 -5.03 11.11
CA VAL A 120 4.82 -5.70 12.42
C VAL A 120 5.97 -5.16 13.28
N GLY A 121 5.72 -4.10 14.05
CA GLY A 121 6.77 -3.44 14.84
C GLY A 121 6.39 -2.43 15.91
N LYS A 122 5.10 -2.09 16.09
CA LYS A 122 4.61 -1.35 17.27
C LYS A 122 3.31 -1.97 17.75
N THR A 123 3.41 -3.19 18.28
CA THR A 123 2.47 -3.57 19.33
C THR A 123 2.90 -2.79 20.55
N ASP A 124 2.06 -1.86 20.99
CA ASP A 124 2.26 -1.09 22.19
C ASP A 124 2.59 -2.04 23.35
N SER A 125 3.81 -1.90 23.88
CA SER A 125 4.14 -2.39 25.21
C SER A 125 3.17 -1.73 26.18
N GLY A 126 2.31 -2.53 26.80
CA GLY A 126 1.49 -2.11 27.93
C GLY A 126 2.31 -1.70 29.15
#